data_AF-A0A0K0D757-F1
#
_entry.id   AF-A0A0K0D757-F1
#
_cell.length_a   1.000
_cell.length_b   1.000
_cell.length_c   1.000
_cell.angle_alpha   90.00
_cell.angle_beta   90.00
_cell.angle_gamma   90.00
#
_symmetry.space_group_name_H-M   'P 1'
#
loop_
_entity.id
_entity.type
_entity.pdbx_description
1 polymer ?
#
loop_
_entity_poly.entity_id
_entity_poly.type
_entity_poly.pdbx_seq_one_letter_code
_entity_poly.pdbx_strand_id
1 'polypeptide(L)'
;MKNRALFTFGMELKVTQMNRNMRESYEKNASFFRYTRLFRCTNEKGYFAVSEKTVDFCQDDLDDDDIMVLDNGDLVFLWLGSRASEVEVKLAYKAATVYVAHLRMRQTDRPRTLKLAIKGKESRRFRKCFHAWGRHKQCSSSGYPKFDEFTK
;
A
#
# COMPACT_ATOMS: atom_id res chain seq x y z
N MET A 1 -44.58 29.88 -20.62
CA MET A 1 -44.26 29.74 -19.19
C MET A 1 -44.41 28.28 -18.73
N LYS A 2 -43.56 27.38 -19.23
CA LYS A 2 -43.52 25.96 -18.84
C LYS A 2 -42.03 25.58 -18.82
N ASN A 3 -41.45 25.35 -17.63
CA ASN A 3 -40.15 24.69 -17.37
C ASN A 3 -39.43 25.23 -16.12
N ARG A 4 -40.12 25.30 -14.97
CA ARG A 4 -39.42 25.45 -13.67
C ARG A 4 -39.70 24.31 -12.69
N ALA A 5 -40.85 23.66 -12.76
CA ALA A 5 -41.22 22.58 -11.84
C ALA A 5 -40.56 21.21 -12.16
N LEU A 6 -40.24 20.91 -13.43
CA LEU A 6 -39.57 19.64 -13.80
C LEU A 6 -38.09 19.62 -13.43
N PHE A 7 -37.45 20.79 -13.30
CA PHE A 7 -36.03 20.89 -12.96
C PHE A 7 -35.76 20.61 -11.48
N THR A 8 -36.65 21.06 -10.58
CA THR A 8 -36.52 20.87 -9.14
C THR A 8 -36.83 19.44 -8.71
N PHE A 9 -37.88 18.82 -9.24
CA PHE A 9 -38.25 17.44 -8.89
C PHE A 9 -37.20 16.40 -9.38
N GLY A 10 -36.58 16.66 -10.53
CA GLY A 10 -35.49 15.81 -11.07
C GLY A 10 -34.17 15.93 -10.30
N MET A 11 -33.86 17.10 -9.73
CA MET A 11 -32.72 17.27 -8.82
C MET A 11 -32.96 16.58 -7.48
N GLU A 12 -34.17 16.64 -6.94
CA GLU A 12 -34.53 16.03 -5.65
C GLU A 12 -34.52 14.49 -5.70
N LEU A 13 -34.99 13.89 -6.80
CA LEU A 13 -34.87 12.44 -7.03
C LEU A 13 -33.43 11.98 -7.28
N LYS A 14 -32.58 12.78 -7.94
CA LYS A 14 -31.14 12.48 -8.08
C LYS A 14 -30.40 12.64 -6.77
N VAL A 15 -30.67 13.66 -5.95
CA VAL A 15 -30.05 13.81 -4.63
C VAL A 15 -30.46 12.65 -3.70
N THR A 16 -31.71 12.19 -3.78
CA THR A 16 -32.19 11.03 -3.00
C THR A 16 -31.61 9.69 -3.50
N GLN A 17 -31.36 9.53 -4.80
CA GLN A 17 -30.69 8.34 -5.36
C GLN A 17 -29.16 8.38 -5.22
N MET A 18 -28.53 9.56 -5.21
CA MET A 18 -27.09 9.73 -5.08
C MET A 18 -26.61 9.55 -3.63
N ASN A 19 -27.54 9.65 -2.66
CA ASN A 19 -27.29 9.36 -1.24
C ASN A 19 -27.55 7.89 -0.84
N ARG A 20 -27.75 6.97 -1.81
CA ARG A 20 -27.80 5.53 -1.53
C ARG A 20 -26.44 4.83 -1.60
N ASN A 21 -25.42 5.47 -2.17
CA ASN A 21 -24.10 4.85 -2.38
C ASN A 21 -22.95 5.50 -1.58
N MET A 22 -23.24 6.24 -0.53
CA MET A 22 -22.20 6.82 0.35
C MET A 22 -22.46 6.54 1.82
N ARG A 23 -22.62 5.25 2.15
CA ARG A 23 -21.95 4.69 3.31
C ARG A 23 -20.86 3.79 2.76
N GLU A 24 -19.72 4.36 2.34
CA GLU A 24 -18.50 3.59 2.52
C GLU A 24 -18.44 3.38 4.04
N SER A 25 -18.81 2.17 4.45
CA SER A 25 -18.71 1.69 5.81
C SER A 25 -17.34 2.12 6.34
N TYR A 26 -17.29 3.17 7.16
CA TYR A 26 -16.09 3.49 7.91
C TYR A 26 -15.79 2.22 8.72
N GLU A 27 -14.70 1.53 8.39
CA GLU A 27 -14.26 0.37 9.17
C GLU A 27 -14.00 0.87 10.59
N LYS A 28 -14.98 0.69 11.48
CA LYS A 28 -14.90 1.03 12.90
C LYS A 28 -13.87 0.19 13.65
N ASN A 29 -13.31 -0.83 13.00
CA ASN A 29 -12.30 -1.67 13.59
C ASN A 29 -10.93 -1.02 13.47
N ALA A 30 -10.32 -0.75 14.62
CA ALA A 30 -8.91 -0.37 14.75
C ALA A 30 -7.94 -1.48 14.29
N SER A 31 -8.41 -2.52 13.57
CA SER A 31 -7.56 -3.57 13.00
C SER A 31 -6.51 -2.99 12.08
N PHE A 32 -6.85 -1.94 11.32
CA PHE A 32 -5.88 -1.24 10.48
C PHE A 32 -4.71 -0.71 11.32
N PHE A 33 -4.97 0.09 12.36
CA PHE A 33 -3.91 0.59 13.26
C PHE A 33 -3.20 -0.50 14.07
N ARG A 34 -3.86 -1.63 14.34
CA ARG A 34 -3.29 -2.73 15.13
C ARG A 34 -2.26 -3.54 14.36
N TYR A 35 -2.46 -3.71 13.06
CA TYR A 35 -1.63 -4.62 12.25
C TYR A 35 -0.79 -3.91 11.20
N THR A 36 -1.10 -2.65 10.90
CA THR A 36 -0.38 -1.95 9.83
C THR A 36 1.01 -1.57 10.29
N ARG A 37 2.03 -2.02 9.55
CA ARG A 37 3.44 -1.77 9.84
C ARG A 37 4.19 -1.49 8.55
N LEU A 38 5.06 -0.49 8.55
CA LEU A 38 5.93 -0.16 7.43
C LEU A 38 7.39 -0.35 7.88
N PHE A 39 8.15 -1.12 7.12
CA PHE A 39 9.58 -1.34 7.34
C PHE A 39 10.37 -0.81 6.14
N ARG A 40 11.48 -0.12 6.42
CA ARG A 40 12.50 0.25 5.44
C ARG A 40 13.61 -0.79 5.46
N CYS A 41 13.91 -1.36 4.30
CA CYS A 41 15.02 -2.26 4.05
C CYS A 41 16.06 -1.54 3.20
N THR A 42 17.23 -1.26 3.78
CA THR A 42 18.28 -0.45 3.16
C THR A 42 19.66 -1.05 3.42
N ASN A 43 20.63 -0.76 2.56
CA ASN A 43 22.05 -1.04 2.75
C ASN A 43 22.94 0.21 2.84
N GLU A 44 22.34 1.41 2.98
CA GLU A 44 23.05 2.71 2.96
C GLU A 44 24.26 2.80 3.91
N LYS A 45 24.24 2.04 5.01
CA LYS A 45 25.30 2.00 6.04
C LYS A 45 26.41 1.00 5.74
N GLY A 46 26.43 0.42 4.54
CA GLY A 46 27.36 -0.66 4.15
C GLY A 46 26.93 -2.05 4.61
N TYR A 47 25.79 -2.18 5.30
CA TYR A 47 25.19 -3.45 5.69
C TYR A 47 23.67 -3.39 5.57
N PHE A 48 23.05 -4.54 5.31
CA PHE A 48 21.59 -4.63 5.21
C PHE A 48 20.93 -4.45 6.58
N ALA A 49 20.04 -3.48 6.66
CA ALA A 49 19.29 -3.15 7.86
C ALA A 49 17.79 -3.07 7.55
N VAL A 50 16.98 -3.52 8.52
CA VAL A 50 15.51 -3.37 8.49
C VAL A 50 15.11 -2.50 9.67
N SER A 51 14.40 -1.41 9.41
CA SER A 51 13.91 -0.48 10.44
C SER A 51 12.41 -0.25 10.30
N GLU A 52 11.68 -0.26 11.41
CA GLU A 52 10.25 0.05 11.44
C GLU A 52 10.03 1.57 11.44
N LYS A 53 9.09 2.03 10.62
CA LYS A 53 8.62 3.43 10.61
C LYS A 53 7.53 3.62 11.66
N THR A 54 7.29 4.88 12.03
CA THR A 54 6.22 5.22 12.97
C THR A 54 4.84 4.89 12.37
N VAL A 55 3.84 4.71 13.24
CA VAL A 55 2.50 4.23 12.87
C VAL A 55 1.73 5.22 11.98
N ASP A 56 2.13 6.48 11.96
CA ASP A 56 1.55 7.60 11.22
C ASP A 56 2.21 7.84 9.85
N PHE A 57 2.87 6.83 9.28
CA PHE A 57 3.57 6.94 8.00
C PHE A 57 2.67 7.42 6.85
N CYS A 58 3.32 8.06 5.87
CA CYS A 58 2.69 8.68 4.72
C CYS A 58 3.43 8.31 3.42
N GLN A 59 2.97 8.84 2.28
CA GLN A 59 3.61 8.58 0.99
C GLN A 59 5.06 9.08 0.95
N ASP A 60 5.41 10.07 1.79
CA ASP A 60 6.76 10.61 1.85
C ASP A 60 7.78 9.63 2.44
N ASP A 61 7.32 8.70 3.28
CA ASP A 61 8.14 7.63 3.84
C ASP A 61 8.52 6.54 2.83
N LEU A 62 7.95 6.56 1.62
CA LEU A 62 8.40 5.73 0.51
C LEU A 62 9.64 6.35 -0.14
N ASP A 63 10.78 5.70 0.09
CA ASP A 63 12.09 6.11 -0.40
C ASP A 63 12.43 5.37 -1.69
N ASP A 64 12.57 6.11 -2.78
CA ASP A 64 12.80 5.55 -4.11
C ASP A 64 14.15 4.81 -4.22
N ASP A 65 15.09 5.05 -3.32
CA ASP A 65 16.41 4.40 -3.26
C ASP A 65 16.38 3.07 -2.49
N ASP A 66 15.26 2.70 -1.86
CA ASP A 66 15.18 1.53 -0.98
C ASP A 66 13.96 0.64 -1.26
N ILE A 67 13.91 -0.47 -0.51
CA ILE A 67 12.78 -1.39 -0.49
C ILE A 67 11.95 -1.17 0.76
N MET A 68 10.63 -1.10 0.60
CA MET A 68 9.70 -1.00 1.73
C MET A 68 8.90 -2.29 1.89
N VAL A 69 8.73 -2.76 3.12
CA VAL A 69 7.82 -3.87 3.44
C VAL A 69 6.63 -3.29 4.21
N LEU A 70 5.43 -3.39 3.64
CA LEU A 70 4.20 -2.89 4.24
C LEU A 70 3.28 -4.07 4.58
N ASP A 71 3.07 -4.33 5.86
CA ASP A 71 2.00 -5.20 6.35
C ASP A 71 0.76 -4.34 6.58
N ASN A 72 -0.39 -4.72 6.02
CA ASN A 72 -1.67 -4.04 6.29
C ASN A 72 -2.66 -4.90 7.11
N GLY A 73 -2.17 -6.02 7.66
CA GLY A 73 -2.96 -7.01 8.37
C GLY A 73 -3.50 -8.14 7.50
N ASP A 74 -3.66 -7.95 6.18
CA ASP A 74 -4.16 -8.99 5.28
C ASP A 74 -3.11 -9.40 4.23
N LEU A 75 -2.33 -8.43 3.79
CA LEU A 75 -1.31 -8.54 2.76
C LEU A 75 -0.02 -7.92 3.29
N VAL A 76 1.09 -8.55 2.93
CA VAL A 76 2.41 -7.94 3.04
C VAL A 76 2.81 -7.51 1.64
N PHE A 77 3.08 -6.23 1.46
CA PHE A 77 3.57 -5.68 0.21
C PHE A 77 5.08 -5.52 0.28
N LEU A 78 5.78 -6.03 -0.74
CA LEU A 78 7.16 -5.67 -1.03
C LEU A 78 7.12 -4.54 -2.05
N TRP A 79 7.35 -3.31 -1.61
CA TRP A 79 7.37 -2.14 -2.48
C TRP A 79 8.79 -1.88 -2.98
N LEU A 80 8.96 -1.83 -4.29
CA LEU A 80 10.23 -1.59 -4.95
C LEU A 80 10.39 -0.11 -5.27
N GLY A 81 11.38 0.54 -4.63
CA GLY A 81 11.88 1.83 -5.05
C GLY A 81 12.49 1.76 -6.46
N SER A 82 12.38 2.86 -7.21
CA SER A 82 12.88 2.92 -8.59
C SER A 82 14.40 2.77 -8.73
N ARG A 83 15.14 3.07 -7.66
CA ARG A 83 16.60 3.13 -7.62
C ARG A 83 17.21 2.15 -6.61
N ALA A 84 16.38 1.31 -5.99
CA ALA A 84 16.82 0.30 -5.05
C ALA A 84 17.77 -0.72 -5.70
N SER A 85 18.80 -1.11 -4.97
CA SER A 85 19.81 -2.04 -5.48
C SER A 85 19.29 -3.48 -5.54
N GLU A 86 19.83 -4.30 -6.44
CA GLU A 86 19.49 -5.72 -6.54
C GLU A 86 19.77 -6.49 -5.24
N VAL A 87 20.80 -6.06 -4.50
CA VAL A 87 21.14 -6.63 -3.18
C VAL A 87 20.03 -6.35 -2.17
N GLU A 88 19.51 -5.12 -2.12
CA GLU A 88 18.39 -4.77 -1.24
C GLU A 88 17.12 -5.52 -1.63
N VAL A 89 16.81 -5.62 -2.93
CA VAL A 89 15.66 -6.40 -3.42
C VAL A 89 15.73 -7.84 -2.91
N LYS A 90 16.89 -8.50 -3.10
CA LYS A 90 17.10 -9.90 -2.72
C LYS A 90 17.00 -10.11 -1.21
N LEU A 91 17.63 -9.25 -0.42
CA LEU A 91 17.63 -9.37 1.04
C LEU A 91 16.27 -9.00 1.65
N ALA A 92 15.61 -7.97 1.13
CA ALA A 92 14.26 -7.59 1.54
C ALA A 92 13.24 -8.67 1.21
N TYR A 93 13.35 -9.35 0.06
CA TYR A 93 12.49 -10.49 -0.28
C TYR A 93 12.64 -11.64 0.73
N LYS A 94 13.88 -11.98 1.11
CA LYS A 94 14.15 -12.99 2.16
C LYS A 94 13.56 -12.55 3.50
N ALA A 95 13.79 -11.30 3.90
CA ALA A 95 13.27 -10.74 5.14
C ALA A 95 11.73 -10.79 5.18
N ALA A 96 11.06 -10.36 4.11
CA ALA A 96 9.60 -10.39 3.99
C ALA A 96 9.05 -11.82 4.01
N THR A 97 9.75 -12.78 3.39
CA THR A 97 9.37 -14.20 3.42
C THR A 97 9.43 -14.77 4.84
N VAL A 98 10.51 -14.50 5.57
CA VAL A 98 10.65 -14.89 6.98
C VAL A 98 9.58 -14.23 7.84
N TYR A 99 9.29 -12.95 7.60
CA TYR A 99 8.23 -12.22 8.30
C TYR A 99 6.85 -12.87 8.09
N VAL A 100 6.48 -13.18 6.84
CA VAL A 100 5.21 -13.87 6.53
C VAL A 100 5.15 -15.27 7.16
N ALA A 101 6.25 -16.02 7.13
CA ALA A 101 6.33 -17.32 7.79
C ALA A 101 6.15 -17.21 9.32
N HIS A 102 6.76 -16.20 9.94
CA HIS A 102 6.58 -15.90 11.35
C HIS A 102 5.12 -15.57 11.69
N LEU A 103 4.47 -14.73 10.88
CA LEU A 103 3.05 -14.39 11.06
C LEU A 103 2.14 -15.61 10.91
N ARG A 104 2.45 -16.53 9.99
CA ARG A 104 1.69 -17.78 9.84
C ARG A 104 1.69 -18.62 11.13
N MET A 105 2.76 -18.57 11.91
CA MET A 105 2.85 -19.29 13.19
C MET A 105 2.18 -18.55 14.34
N ARG A 106 2.21 -17.21 14.34
CA ARG A 106 1.74 -16.38 15.47
C ARG A 106 0.31 -15.85 15.31
N GLN A 107 -0.18 -15.73 14.09
CA GLN A 107 -1.49 -15.16 13.74
C GLN A 107 -2.19 -16.08 12.73
N THR A 108 -2.48 -17.31 13.16
CA THR A 108 -3.05 -18.38 12.33
C THR A 108 -4.46 -18.06 11.83
N ASP A 109 -5.18 -17.19 12.54
CA ASP A 109 -6.51 -16.67 12.21
C ASP A 109 -6.50 -15.67 11.05
N ARG A 110 -5.34 -15.09 10.73
CA ARG A 110 -5.20 -14.05 9.71
C ARG A 110 -3.95 -14.26 8.86
N PRO A 111 -3.94 -15.22 7.94
CA PRO A 111 -2.77 -15.51 7.12
C PRO A 111 -2.44 -14.35 6.18
N ARG A 112 -1.17 -13.93 6.15
CA ARG A 112 -0.67 -12.92 5.21
C ARG A 112 -0.16 -13.56 3.92
N THR A 113 -0.39 -12.87 2.81
CA THR A 113 0.20 -13.22 1.50
C THR A 113 1.13 -12.09 1.04
N LEU A 114 2.34 -12.45 0.59
CA LEU A 114 3.29 -11.51 0.01
C LEU A 114 2.83 -11.06 -1.39
N LYS A 115 2.86 -9.76 -1.66
CA LYS A 115 2.50 -9.14 -2.94
C LYS A 115 3.54 -8.11 -3.34
N LEU A 116 3.81 -7.99 -4.64
CA LEU A 116 4.68 -6.96 -5.15
C LEU A 116 3.92 -5.64 -5.31
N ALA A 117 4.55 -4.53 -4.94
CA ALA A 117 4.15 -3.19 -5.32
C ALA A 117 5.31 -2.51 -6.05
N ILE A 118 5.10 -2.10 -7.29
CA ILE A 118 6.13 -1.39 -8.06
C ILE A 118 5.82 0.09 -8.00
N LYS A 119 6.84 0.92 -7.76
CA LYS A 119 6.73 2.37 -7.81
C LYS A 119 5.99 2.84 -9.08
N GLY A 120 4.95 3.66 -8.88
CA GLY A 120 4.10 4.19 -9.95
C GLY A 120 3.06 3.22 -10.51
N LYS A 121 3.08 1.95 -10.09
CA LYS A 121 2.09 0.91 -10.44
C LYS A 121 1.43 0.33 -9.18
N GLU A 122 1.36 1.11 -8.11
CA GLU A 122 0.84 0.65 -6.82
C GLU A 122 -0.68 0.39 -6.88
N SER A 123 -1.08 -0.78 -6.39
CA SER A 123 -2.50 -1.17 -6.33
C SER A 123 -3.31 -0.22 -5.44
N ARG A 124 -4.63 -0.15 -5.64
CA ARG A 124 -5.52 0.61 -4.75
C ARG A 124 -5.43 0.14 -3.29
N ARG A 125 -5.20 -1.17 -3.06
CA ARG A 125 -5.02 -1.73 -1.71
C ARG A 125 -3.77 -1.19 -1.03
N PHE A 126 -2.67 -1.08 -1.76
CA PHE A 126 -1.43 -0.47 -1.23
C PHE A 126 -1.65 1.01 -0.90
N ARG A 127 -2.18 1.78 -1.86
CA ARG A 127 -2.35 3.24 -1.72
C ARG A 127 -3.29 3.64 -0.58
N LYS A 128 -4.30 2.82 -0.29
CA LYS A 128 -5.23 3.03 0.84
C LYS A 128 -4.58 2.92 2.22
N CYS A 129 -3.37 2.38 2.32
CA CYS A 129 -2.66 2.25 3.59
C CYS A 129 -2.00 3.55 4.05
N PHE A 130 -2.02 4.61 3.23
CA PHE A 130 -1.36 5.88 3.51
C PHE A 130 -2.41 6.98 3.66
N HIS A 131 -2.26 7.84 4.67
CA HIS A 131 -3.23 8.90 4.99
C HIS A 131 -3.42 9.94 3.86
N ALA A 132 -2.42 10.14 3.02
CA ALA A 132 -2.44 11.13 1.95
C ALA A 132 -1.69 10.62 0.71
N TRP A 133 -2.38 9.88 -0.17
CA TRP A 133 -1.82 9.46 -1.45
C TRP A 133 -2.06 10.51 -2.54
N GLY A 134 -1.02 11.24 -2.93
CA GLY A 134 -1.02 12.26 -3.98
C GLY A 134 -0.27 11.87 -5.26
N ARG A 135 -0.44 12.70 -6.30
CA ARG A 135 0.24 12.54 -7.60
C ARG A 135 1.67 13.05 -7.61
N HIS A 136 2.15 13.64 -6.51
CA HIS A 136 3.40 14.40 -6.45
C HIS A 136 4.68 13.54 -6.44
N LYS A 137 4.58 12.21 -6.30
CA LYS A 137 5.70 11.27 -6.44
C LYS A 137 5.60 10.32 -7.64
N GLN A 138 4.94 10.66 -8.76
CA GLN A 138 4.86 9.73 -9.90
C GLN A 138 6.22 9.55 -10.60
N CYS A 139 6.61 8.31 -10.89
CA CYS A 139 7.87 7.98 -11.57
C CYS A 139 7.74 8.24 -13.07
N SER A 140 8.68 8.97 -13.68
CA SER A 140 8.90 8.96 -15.13
C SER A 140 9.38 7.57 -15.55
N SER A 141 8.76 7.01 -16.59
CA SER A 141 8.88 5.61 -16.98
C SER A 141 10.23 5.22 -17.58
N SER A 142 10.99 4.31 -16.95
CA SER A 142 11.85 3.32 -17.66
C SER A 142 12.46 2.27 -16.71
N GLY A 143 12.19 0.98 -16.98
CA GLY A 143 13.01 -0.18 -16.55
C GLY A 143 12.77 -0.76 -15.16
N TYR A 144 11.87 -1.74 -15.01
CA TYR A 144 11.81 -2.61 -13.82
C TYR A 144 12.04 -4.08 -14.21
N PRO A 145 12.88 -4.84 -13.49
CA PRO A 145 13.01 -6.29 -13.67
C PRO A 145 11.72 -7.02 -13.23
N LYS A 146 11.42 -8.15 -13.89
CA LYS A 146 10.21 -8.94 -13.61
C LYS A 146 10.43 -9.80 -12.36
N PHE A 147 9.40 -9.89 -11.52
CA PHE A 147 9.41 -10.59 -10.22
C PHE A 147 9.94 -12.03 -10.26
N ASP A 148 9.71 -12.75 -11.36
CA ASP A 148 10.07 -14.16 -11.51
C ASP A 148 11.59 -14.41 -11.57
N GLU A 149 12.40 -13.35 -11.73
CA GLU A 149 13.85 -13.43 -11.82
C GLU A 149 14.54 -13.56 -10.44
N PHE A 150 13.87 -13.15 -9.36
CA PHE A 150 14.43 -13.16 -8.00
C PHE A 150 14.14 -14.43 -7.20
N THR A 151 13.32 -15.34 -7.74
CA THR A 151 12.85 -16.58 -7.08
C THR A 151 13.67 -17.84 -7.42
N LYS A 152 14.83 -17.69 -8.07
CA LYS A 152 15.81 -18.78 -8.27
C LYS A 152 16.93 -18.69 -7.24
#